data_AF-A0A7V2HZ90-F1
#
_entry.id   AF-A0A7V2HZ90-F1
#
_cell.length_a   1.000
_cell.length_b   1.000
_cell.length_c   1.000
_cell.angle_alpha   90.00
_cell.angle_beta   90.00
_cell.angle_gamma   90.00
#
_symmetry.space_group_name_H-M   'P 1'
#
loop_
_entity.id
_entity.type
_entity.pdbx_description
1 polymer ?
#
loop_
_entity_poly.entity_id
_entity_poly.type
_entity_poly.pdbx_seq_one_letter_code
_entity_poly.pdbx_strand_id
1 'polypeptide(L)'
;MRKLILTIALVGCGVTYNVRVVDQATNQPIDANLTVKKQDKVIKTQTAKGGQAKIGLSKGEFTLIGESKNYFVDSTKISPQNKEITLALEPIKSLIIRSIDGRTKNPVSADVELSYPDNKKETKSGEIVQFDNLRSGKYSIKVSAKDYDEYKQDIQLTKTETLTVSLNYTMTNATIKITDDKGNPIKNATVSFKDSKGNEYKTTTDENGNAKISVPAGTYMLKASSEGYVPNAKVVQLQPGDTSLDLSIARSGIFKVYFDFDKSDIRSDADATLKIACDLIKEVQSQTNKFSIRIEGHADQRGSDAYNLSLSDRRAKSVYNYLIQTCGIDMKYLKTFAFGERQPEDKECSIKNKSIWENTSDNSPIYWFNWNRDQDLSKASSCQKNRRAVVLTNRTDQIKKASFDYNFGNYCSVDGEIQGDYSGIILTIEFQQ
;
A
#
# COMPACT_ATOMS: atom_id res chain seq x y z
N MET A 1 -35.38 1.79 59.75
CA MET A 1 -35.42 3.10 60.45
C MET A 1 -36.26 4.07 59.63
N ARG A 2 -37.49 4.37 60.06
CA ARG A 2 -38.39 5.35 59.42
C ARG A 2 -37.85 6.75 59.71
N LYS A 3 -37.35 7.48 58.71
CA LYS A 3 -37.03 8.90 58.84
C LYS A 3 -38.35 9.69 58.86
N LEU A 4 -38.72 10.17 60.04
CA LEU A 4 -39.76 11.18 60.23
C LEU A 4 -39.34 12.44 59.45
N ILE A 5 -40.14 12.84 58.46
CA ILE A 5 -40.00 14.15 57.82
C ILE A 5 -40.70 15.13 58.75
N LEU A 6 -39.90 16.01 59.36
CA LEU A 6 -40.38 17.06 60.26
C LEU A 6 -41.10 18.14 59.43
N THR A 7 -42.43 18.15 59.50
CA THR A 7 -43.26 19.25 58.98
C THR A 7 -43.07 20.45 59.91
N ILE A 8 -42.20 21.39 59.53
CA ILE A 8 -42.14 22.71 60.18
C ILE A 8 -43.36 23.50 59.76
N ALA A 9 -44.40 23.52 60.62
CA ALA A 9 -45.50 24.46 60.53
C ALA A 9 -45.02 25.81 61.06
N LEU A 10 -44.53 26.68 60.17
CA LEU A 10 -44.41 28.10 60.44
C LEU A 10 -45.81 28.70 60.39
N VAL A 11 -46.39 28.97 61.56
CA VAL A 11 -47.64 29.73 61.74
C VAL A 11 -47.35 31.19 61.38
N GLY A 12 -47.47 31.48 60.10
CA GLY A 12 -47.52 32.80 59.49
C GLY A 12 -48.32 32.66 58.20
N CYS A 13 -49.04 33.70 57.78
CA CYS A 13 -49.98 33.69 56.65
C CYS A 13 -49.29 33.27 55.32
N GLY A 14 -49.14 31.96 55.13
CA GLY A 14 -48.43 31.32 54.03
C GLY A 14 -49.40 30.89 52.95
N VAL A 15 -49.03 31.10 51.70
CA VAL A 15 -49.79 30.60 50.54
C VAL A 15 -49.27 29.20 50.23
N THR A 16 -50.18 28.23 50.12
CA THR A 16 -49.85 26.88 49.63
C THR A 16 -49.97 26.86 48.11
N TYR A 17 -48.90 26.44 47.43
CA TYR A 17 -48.83 26.28 45.98
C TYR A 17 -48.87 24.80 45.63
N ASN A 18 -49.72 24.45 44.66
CA ASN A 18 -49.76 23.13 44.04
C ASN A 18 -48.81 23.16 42.83
N VAL A 19 -47.74 22.39 42.92
CA VAL A 19 -46.74 22.27 41.86
C VAL A 19 -46.96 20.95 41.13
N ARG A 20 -46.97 21.00 39.80
CA ARG A 20 -46.95 19.85 38.92
C ARG A 20 -45.71 19.93 38.03
N VAL A 21 -44.88 18.89 38.04
CA VAL A 21 -43.74 18.76 37.12
C VAL A 21 -44.13 17.76 36.05
N VAL A 22 -43.98 18.17 34.79
CA VAL A 22 -44.43 17.39 33.64
C VAL A 22 -43.36 17.34 32.56
N ASP A 23 -43.42 16.30 31.74
CA ASP A 23 -42.68 16.20 30.49
C ASP A 23 -43.22 17.25 29.50
N GLN A 24 -42.33 18.07 28.95
CA GLN A 24 -42.72 19.16 28.07
C GLN A 24 -43.47 18.70 26.81
N ALA A 25 -43.16 17.51 26.29
CA ALA A 25 -43.75 17.01 25.04
C ALA A 25 -45.04 16.22 25.29
N THR A 26 -45.05 15.38 26.32
CA THR A 26 -46.14 14.42 26.57
C THR A 26 -47.10 14.84 27.69
N ASN A 27 -46.76 15.88 28.45
CA ASN A 27 -47.48 16.35 29.65
C ASN A 27 -47.64 15.26 30.73
N GLN A 28 -46.85 14.18 30.65
CA GLN A 28 -46.83 13.12 31.64
C GLN A 28 -46.12 13.59 32.91
N PRO A 29 -46.59 13.20 34.10
CA PRO A 29 -45.99 13.64 35.35
C PRO A 29 -44.56 13.08 35.54
N ILE A 30 -43.65 13.91 36.05
CA ILE A 30 -42.24 13.56 36.30
C ILE A 30 -41.92 13.67 37.78
N ASP A 31 -41.28 12.65 38.34
CA ASP A 31 -40.69 12.74 39.66
C ASP A 31 -39.40 13.57 39.61
N ALA A 32 -39.33 14.67 40.37
CA ALA A 32 -38.27 15.66 40.29
C ALA A 32 -37.85 16.21 41.67
N ASN A 33 -36.57 16.55 41.79
CA ASN A 33 -36.05 17.39 42.86
C ASN A 33 -36.41 18.85 42.59
N LEU A 34 -36.89 19.55 43.60
CA LEU A 34 -37.35 20.93 43.50
C LEU A 34 -36.53 21.82 44.41
N THR A 35 -36.08 22.95 43.88
CA THR A 35 -35.41 24.01 44.66
C THR A 35 -36.14 25.32 44.47
N VAL A 36 -36.70 25.88 45.54
CA VAL A 36 -37.32 27.21 45.55
C VAL A 36 -36.32 28.23 46.08
N LYS A 37 -36.08 29.31 45.33
CA LYS A 37 -35.18 30.41 45.70
C LYS A 37 -35.92 31.74 45.82
N LYS A 38 -35.56 32.52 46.84
CA LYS A 38 -35.89 33.95 46.98
C LYS A 38 -34.74 34.66 47.69
N GLN A 39 -33.98 35.47 46.94
CA GLN A 39 -32.73 36.08 47.42
C GLN A 39 -31.82 35.00 48.05
N ASP A 40 -31.42 35.15 49.31
CA ASP A 40 -30.55 34.20 50.03
C ASP A 40 -31.27 32.96 50.58
N LYS A 41 -32.61 32.91 50.51
CA LYS A 41 -33.38 31.77 51.02
C LYS A 41 -33.54 30.70 49.96
N VAL A 42 -33.11 29.48 50.31
CA VAL A 42 -33.23 28.28 49.48
C VAL A 42 -34.03 27.22 50.22
N ILE A 43 -35.12 26.74 49.61
CA ILE A 43 -35.94 25.64 50.12
C ILE A 43 -35.81 24.47 49.14
N LYS A 44 -35.42 23.29 49.61
CA LYS A 44 -35.34 22.07 48.80
C LYS A 44 -36.46 21.11 49.16
N THR A 45 -37.10 20.53 48.17
CA THR A 45 -38.13 19.50 48.31
C THR A 45 -38.09 18.57 47.09
N GLN A 46 -39.02 17.64 46.99
CA GLN A 46 -39.18 16.73 45.85
C GLN A 46 -40.66 16.51 45.59
N THR A 47 -41.02 16.10 44.38
CA THR A 47 -42.38 15.67 44.07
C THR A 47 -42.69 14.32 44.73
N ALA A 48 -43.94 14.11 45.10
CA ALA A 48 -44.49 12.79 45.38
C ALA A 48 -44.64 11.99 44.08
N LYS A 49 -44.80 10.66 44.20
CA LYS A 49 -45.01 9.74 43.08
C LYS A 49 -46.16 10.25 42.21
N GLY A 50 -45.87 10.55 40.94
CA GLY A 50 -46.81 11.19 40.02
C GLY A 50 -46.57 12.69 39.85
N GLY A 51 -45.35 13.17 40.11
CA GLY A 51 -44.87 14.50 39.71
C GLY A 51 -45.56 15.70 40.35
N GLN A 52 -46.20 15.52 41.50
CA GLN A 52 -46.90 16.60 42.22
C GLN A 52 -46.21 16.94 43.54
N ALA A 53 -46.19 18.22 43.90
CA ALA A 53 -45.73 18.70 45.21
C ALA A 53 -46.65 19.79 45.75
N LYS A 54 -46.75 19.90 47.07
CA LYS A 54 -47.38 21.04 47.74
C LYS A 54 -46.29 21.81 48.50
N ILE A 55 -46.18 23.11 48.25
CA ILE A 55 -45.14 23.95 48.84
C ILE A 55 -45.81 25.13 49.55
N GLY A 56 -45.58 25.26 50.85
CA GLY A 56 -46.00 26.44 51.62
C GLY A 56 -44.92 27.53 51.55
N LEU A 57 -45.27 28.70 51.02
CA LEU A 57 -44.35 29.84 50.93
C LEU A 57 -44.99 31.11 51.50
N SER A 58 -44.15 32.02 52.00
CA SER A 58 -44.60 33.37 52.38
C SER A 58 -45.06 34.16 51.15
N LYS A 59 -45.83 35.24 51.33
CA LYS A 59 -46.23 36.12 50.23
C LYS A 59 -44.99 36.73 49.56
N GLY A 60 -44.93 36.64 48.23
CA GLY A 60 -43.88 37.24 47.40
C GLY A 60 -43.57 36.42 46.17
N GLU A 61 -42.59 36.87 45.40
CA GLU A 61 -42.10 36.17 44.21
C GLU A 61 -40.95 35.21 44.56
N PHE A 62 -40.96 34.03 43.93
CA PHE A 62 -39.92 33.01 44.08
C PHE A 62 -39.57 32.41 42.72
N THR A 63 -38.39 31.82 42.60
CA THR A 63 -38.02 30.98 41.46
C THR A 63 -38.07 29.52 41.89
N LEU A 64 -38.88 28.72 41.21
CA LEU A 64 -38.90 27.27 41.33
C LEU A 64 -37.97 26.68 40.27
N ILE A 65 -36.98 25.90 40.69
CA ILE A 65 -36.07 25.16 39.82
C ILE A 65 -36.39 23.69 39.97
N GLY A 66 -36.56 22.98 38.86
CA GLY A 66 -36.79 21.54 38.83
C GLY A 66 -35.65 20.79 38.18
N GLU A 67 -35.29 19.66 38.77
CA GLU A 67 -34.25 18.77 38.28
C GLU A 67 -34.75 17.33 38.34
N SER A 68 -34.66 16.61 37.23
CA SER A 68 -34.96 15.19 37.16
C SER A 68 -33.95 14.48 36.27
N LYS A 69 -33.77 13.17 36.50
CA LYS A 69 -32.83 12.36 35.74
C LYS A 69 -33.27 12.30 34.27
N ASN A 70 -32.33 12.52 33.35
CA ASN A 70 -32.55 12.57 31.90
C ASN A 70 -33.39 13.76 31.41
N TYR A 71 -33.49 14.83 32.19
CA TYR A 71 -34.15 16.09 31.80
C TYR A 71 -33.19 17.26 31.98
N PHE A 72 -33.34 18.30 31.16
CA PHE A 72 -32.66 19.57 31.39
C PHE A 72 -33.24 20.23 32.64
N VAL A 73 -32.37 20.80 33.48
CA VAL A 73 -32.78 21.67 34.57
C VAL A 73 -33.49 22.88 33.98
N ASP A 74 -34.68 23.17 34.50
CA ASP A 74 -35.45 24.36 34.11
C ASP A 74 -36.05 25.04 35.33
N SER A 75 -36.54 26.27 35.14
CA SER A 75 -37.09 27.07 36.22
C SER A 75 -38.28 27.90 35.79
N THR A 76 -39.17 28.18 36.74
CA THR A 76 -40.33 29.05 36.54
C THR A 76 -40.54 29.97 37.74
N LYS A 77 -41.21 31.10 37.53
CA LYS A 77 -41.52 32.05 38.61
C LYS A 77 -42.81 31.65 39.31
N ILE A 78 -42.82 31.72 40.64
CA ILE A 78 -44.00 31.59 41.48
C ILE A 78 -44.45 33.01 41.85
N SER A 79 -45.70 33.34 41.54
CA SER A 79 -46.33 34.62 41.87
C SER A 79 -47.48 34.43 42.86
N PRO A 80 -47.74 35.39 43.79
CA PRO A 80 -48.78 35.24 44.82
C PRO A 80 -50.21 35.00 44.31
N GLN A 81 -50.51 35.39 43.06
CA GLN A 81 -51.83 35.28 42.46
C GLN A 81 -52.10 33.88 41.87
N ASN A 82 -51.05 33.13 41.53
CA ASN A 82 -51.19 31.81 40.91
C ASN A 82 -50.80 30.70 41.88
N LYS A 83 -51.79 29.96 42.37
CA LYS A 83 -51.58 28.84 43.29
C LYS A 83 -51.27 27.53 42.56
N GLU A 84 -51.44 27.46 41.25
CA GLU A 84 -51.17 26.28 40.43
C GLU A 84 -49.97 26.53 39.50
N ILE A 85 -48.86 25.86 39.79
CA ILE A 85 -47.61 26.02 39.07
C ILE A 85 -47.32 24.74 38.30
N THR A 86 -47.22 24.85 36.98
CA THR A 86 -46.72 23.75 36.15
C THR A 86 -45.31 24.07 35.69
N LEU A 87 -44.38 23.17 35.97
CA LEU A 87 -43.02 23.22 35.45
C LEU A 87 -42.86 22.10 34.42
N ALA A 88 -42.67 22.47 33.16
CA ALA A 88 -42.44 21.52 32.07
C ALA A 88 -40.93 21.35 31.88
N LEU A 89 -40.41 20.13 32.04
CA LEU A 89 -38.99 19.83 31.82
C LEU A 89 -38.79 19.22 30.44
N GLU A 90 -37.73 19.66 29.75
CA GLU A 90 -37.35 19.10 28.45
C GLU A 90 -36.50 17.82 28.63
N PRO A 91 -36.87 16.67 28.01
CA PRO A 91 -36.04 15.48 28.03
C PRO A 91 -34.69 15.70 27.35
N ILE A 92 -33.64 15.17 27.96
CA ILE A 92 -32.32 15.04 27.34
C ILE A 92 -32.38 13.93 26.29
N LYS A 93 -31.80 14.21 25.12
CA LYS A 93 -31.70 13.27 24.01
C LYS A 93 -30.25 12.93 23.74
N SER A 94 -30.07 11.79 23.08
CA SER A 94 -28.79 11.41 22.49
C SER A 94 -28.96 11.07 21.01
N LEU A 95 -27.91 11.31 20.24
CA LEU A 95 -27.81 10.86 18.86
C LEU A 95 -26.61 9.94 18.75
N ILE A 96 -26.86 8.72 18.29
CA ILE A 96 -25.83 7.70 18.06
C ILE A 96 -25.68 7.50 16.56
N ILE A 97 -24.49 7.66 16.03
CA ILE A 97 -24.17 7.49 14.61
C ILE A 97 -23.27 6.28 14.46
N ARG A 98 -23.69 5.33 13.62
CA ARG A 98 -22.92 4.14 13.25
C ARG A 98 -22.53 4.25 11.78
N SER A 99 -21.23 4.29 11.52
CA SER A 99 -20.72 4.42 10.15
C SER A 99 -20.36 3.04 9.60
N ILE A 100 -20.88 2.72 8.42
CA ILE A 100 -20.62 1.44 7.75
C ILE A 100 -20.22 1.65 6.29
N ASP A 101 -19.45 0.71 5.78
CA ASP A 101 -19.12 0.62 4.35
C ASP A 101 -20.38 0.25 3.56
N GLY A 102 -20.71 1.05 2.54
CA GLY A 102 -21.94 0.89 1.76
C GLY A 102 -22.07 -0.48 1.07
N ARG A 103 -20.95 -1.13 0.73
CA ARG A 103 -20.90 -2.41 0.02
C ARG A 103 -20.81 -3.59 0.98
N THR A 104 -19.80 -3.59 1.84
CA THR A 104 -19.46 -4.72 2.72
C THR A 104 -20.27 -4.71 4.02
N LYS A 105 -20.88 -3.58 4.37
CA LYS A 105 -21.57 -3.35 5.65
C LYS A 105 -20.68 -3.46 6.88
N ASN A 106 -19.36 -3.55 6.69
CA ASN A 106 -18.39 -3.53 7.78
C ASN A 106 -18.35 -2.15 8.44
N PRO A 107 -18.05 -2.07 9.75
CA PRO A 107 -17.85 -0.78 10.43
C PRO A 107 -16.73 0.04 9.79
N VAL A 108 -16.92 1.35 9.75
CA VAL A 108 -15.93 2.32 9.27
C VAL A 108 -15.69 3.35 10.36
N SER A 109 -14.44 3.52 10.80
CA SER A 109 -14.07 4.62 11.69
C SER A 109 -14.12 5.94 10.90
N ALA A 110 -14.98 6.86 11.32
CA ALA A 110 -15.22 8.12 10.62
C ALA A 110 -15.21 9.32 11.58
N ASP A 111 -14.92 10.49 11.04
CA ASP A 111 -15.14 11.78 11.70
C ASP A 111 -16.59 12.20 11.49
N VAL A 112 -17.28 12.50 12.57
CA VAL A 112 -18.68 12.91 12.58
C VAL A 112 -18.78 14.31 13.18
N GLU A 113 -19.15 15.28 12.37
CA GLU A 113 -19.44 16.66 12.77
C GLU A 113 -20.97 16.82 12.93
N LEU A 114 -21.38 17.25 14.12
CA LEU A 114 -22.76 17.65 14.42
C LEU A 114 -22.83 19.17 14.48
N SER A 115 -23.64 19.77 13.61
CA SER A 115 -23.98 21.20 13.66
C SER A 115 -25.28 21.41 14.42
N TYR A 116 -25.24 22.30 15.41
CA TYR A 116 -26.32 22.61 16.33
C TYR A 116 -27.22 23.75 15.79
N PRO A 117 -28.47 23.87 16.26
CA PRO A 117 -29.35 24.99 15.89
C PRO A 117 -28.78 26.38 16.15
N ASP A 118 -27.87 26.52 17.14
CA ASP A 118 -27.23 27.78 17.52
C ASP A 118 -25.91 28.03 16.77
N ASN A 119 -25.70 27.34 15.64
CA ASN A 119 -24.49 27.38 14.80
C ASN A 119 -23.20 26.89 15.48
N LYS A 120 -23.28 26.29 16.67
CA LYS A 120 -22.14 25.56 17.23
C LYS A 120 -21.90 24.26 16.46
N LYS A 121 -20.69 23.74 16.56
CA LYS A 121 -20.27 22.48 15.95
C LYS A 121 -19.47 21.65 16.94
N GLU A 122 -19.69 20.34 16.92
CA GLU A 122 -18.89 19.37 17.67
C GLU A 122 -18.49 18.24 16.74
N THR A 123 -17.21 17.85 16.75
CA THR A 123 -16.68 16.75 15.93
C THR A 123 -16.10 15.67 16.82
N LYS A 124 -16.46 14.42 16.54
CA LYS A 124 -15.94 13.23 17.22
C LYS A 124 -15.60 12.15 16.20
N SER A 125 -14.68 11.26 16.54
CA SER A 125 -14.20 10.21 15.64
C SER A 125 -14.42 8.83 16.23
N GLY A 126 -14.76 7.86 15.40
CA GLY A 126 -14.90 6.46 15.79
C GLY A 126 -15.83 5.67 14.86
N GLU A 127 -15.98 4.37 15.12
CA GLU A 127 -16.94 3.51 14.39
C GLU A 127 -18.38 3.76 14.85
N ILE A 128 -18.54 4.08 16.13
CA ILE A 128 -19.81 4.49 16.75
C ILE A 128 -19.56 5.79 17.50
N VAL A 129 -20.22 6.86 17.08
CA VAL A 129 -20.11 8.18 17.69
C VAL A 129 -21.41 8.52 18.40
N GLN A 130 -21.32 9.00 19.64
CA GLN A 130 -22.48 9.42 20.44
C GLN A 130 -22.36 10.89 20.84
N PHE A 131 -23.46 11.62 20.65
CA PHE A 131 -23.67 12.97 21.14
C PHE A 131 -24.77 12.91 22.19
N ASP A 132 -24.44 13.35 23.41
CA ASP A 132 -25.35 13.35 24.55
C ASP A 132 -25.77 14.78 24.90
N ASN A 133 -26.72 14.89 25.83
CA ASN A 133 -27.18 16.18 26.35
C ASN A 133 -27.74 17.10 25.24
N LEU A 134 -28.50 16.52 24.31
CA LEU A 134 -29.10 17.23 23.18
C LEU A 134 -30.53 17.64 23.47
N ARG A 135 -30.91 18.86 23.04
CA ARG A 135 -32.30 19.33 23.03
C ARG A 135 -33.03 18.88 21.77
N SER A 136 -34.35 19.00 21.80
CA SER A 136 -35.20 18.87 20.61
C SER A 136 -34.83 19.92 19.57
N GLY A 137 -34.64 19.54 18.31
CA GLY A 137 -34.30 20.53 17.30
C GLY A 137 -33.86 19.97 15.97
N LYS A 138 -33.47 20.89 15.08
CA LYS A 138 -32.85 20.59 13.79
C LYS A 138 -31.35 20.52 13.96
N TYR A 139 -30.74 19.44 13.49
CA TYR A 139 -29.29 19.27 13.47
C TYR A 139 -28.84 18.89 12.07
N SER A 140 -27.63 19.29 11.70
CA SER A 140 -27.00 18.84 10.45
C SER A 140 -25.83 17.95 10.79
N ILE A 141 -25.79 16.77 10.17
CA ILE A 141 -24.75 15.77 10.34
C ILE A 141 -23.87 15.81 9.11
N LYS A 142 -22.55 15.83 9.32
CA LYS A 142 -21.55 15.56 8.29
C LYS A 142 -20.67 14.40 8.75
N VAL A 143 -20.53 13.38 7.92
CA VAL A 143 -19.65 12.22 8.18
C VAL A 143 -18.59 12.15 7.09
N SER A 144 -17.33 12.08 7.49
CA SER A 144 -16.18 11.95 6.59
C SER A 144 -15.24 10.85 7.05
N ALA A 145 -14.78 10.03 6.13
CA ALA A 145 -13.77 9.01 6.37
C ALA A 145 -12.79 8.98 5.21
N LYS A 146 -11.56 8.52 5.46
CA LYS A 146 -10.54 8.40 4.42
C LYS A 146 -11.02 7.44 3.31
N ASP A 147 -10.83 7.83 2.06
CA ASP A 147 -11.22 7.06 0.86
C ASP A 147 -12.75 6.96 0.62
N TYR A 148 -13.58 7.65 1.41
CA TYR A 148 -15.03 7.70 1.26
C TYR A 148 -15.54 9.11 0.94
N ASP A 149 -16.66 9.17 0.23
CA ASP A 149 -17.40 10.40 -0.02
C ASP A 149 -18.00 10.95 1.27
N GLU A 150 -18.00 12.27 1.38
CA GLU A 150 -18.61 12.98 2.50
C GLU A 150 -20.12 12.80 2.50
N TYR A 151 -20.67 12.30 3.61
CA TYR A 151 -22.10 12.16 3.82
C TYR A 151 -22.65 13.40 4.55
N LYS A 152 -23.80 13.91 4.12
CA LYS A 152 -24.52 15.00 4.79
C LYS A 152 -25.99 14.66 4.95
N GLN A 153 -26.55 14.96 6.13
CA GLN A 153 -27.97 14.83 6.38
C GLN A 153 -28.45 15.83 7.43
N ASP A 154 -29.55 16.52 7.15
CA ASP A 154 -30.30 17.25 8.15
C ASP A 154 -31.31 16.32 8.85
N ILE A 155 -31.37 16.40 10.18
CA ILE A 155 -32.27 15.59 11.00
C ILE A 155 -33.12 16.47 11.93
N GLN A 156 -34.32 15.99 12.25
CA GLN A 156 -35.20 16.57 13.27
C GLN A 156 -35.23 15.67 14.51
N LEU A 157 -34.42 15.99 15.51
CA LEU A 157 -34.27 15.15 16.71
C LEU A 157 -35.44 15.34 17.68
N THR A 158 -36.41 14.42 17.63
CA THR A 158 -37.60 14.42 18.50
C THR A 158 -37.48 13.47 19.69
N LYS A 159 -36.61 12.46 19.60
CA LYS A 159 -36.29 11.48 20.65
C LYS A 159 -34.84 11.04 20.51
N THR A 160 -34.33 10.26 21.46
CA THR A 160 -33.04 9.58 21.30
C THR A 160 -33.09 8.65 20.08
N GLU A 161 -32.09 8.77 19.22
CA GLU A 161 -32.07 8.12 17.91
C GLU A 161 -30.71 7.48 17.63
N THR A 162 -30.74 6.35 16.90
CA THR A 162 -29.55 5.73 16.34
C THR A 162 -29.65 5.76 14.82
N LEU A 163 -28.73 6.46 14.17
CA LEU A 163 -28.62 6.57 12.73
C LEU A 163 -27.48 5.67 12.23
N THR A 164 -27.75 4.89 11.17
CA THR A 164 -26.71 4.13 10.47
C THR A 164 -26.40 4.80 9.15
N VAL A 165 -25.17 5.28 8.99
CA VAL A 165 -24.69 5.99 7.79
C VAL A 165 -23.91 5.02 6.93
N SER A 166 -24.36 4.80 5.69
CA SER A 166 -23.64 4.02 4.69
C SER A 166 -22.76 4.94 3.85
N LEU A 167 -21.43 4.78 3.97
CA LEU A 167 -20.44 5.56 3.22
C LEU A 167 -20.05 4.83 1.93
N ASN A 168 -19.91 5.58 0.83
CA ASN A 168 -19.48 5.06 -0.46
C ASN A 168 -18.04 5.49 -0.74
N TYR A 169 -17.26 4.63 -1.40
CA TYR A 169 -15.88 4.96 -1.76
C TYR A 169 -15.84 6.12 -2.76
N THR A 170 -14.87 7.02 -2.57
CA THR A 170 -14.58 8.05 -3.58
C THR A 170 -13.90 7.39 -4.78
N MET A 171 -14.59 7.39 -5.90
CA MET A 171 -14.09 6.81 -7.14
C MET A 171 -13.09 7.75 -7.82
N THR A 172 -12.03 7.16 -8.37
CA THR A 172 -10.95 7.81 -9.12
C THR A 172 -10.93 7.24 -10.52
N ASN A 173 -10.81 8.11 -11.53
CA ASN A 173 -10.66 7.68 -12.92
C ASN A 173 -9.16 7.64 -13.24
N ALA A 174 -8.66 6.43 -13.52
CA ALA A 174 -7.30 6.25 -13.99
C ALA A 174 -7.29 6.05 -15.51
N THR A 175 -6.44 6.82 -16.19
CA THR A 175 -6.04 6.57 -17.57
C THR A 175 -4.68 5.89 -17.54
N ILE A 176 -4.55 4.74 -18.20
CA ILE A 176 -3.35 3.91 -18.19
C ILE A 176 -2.82 3.82 -19.61
N LYS A 177 -1.52 4.04 -19.80
CA LYS A 177 -0.84 3.76 -21.07
C LYS A 177 0.12 2.59 -20.91
N ILE A 178 -0.11 1.54 -21.70
CA ILE A 178 0.75 0.36 -21.75
C ILE A 178 1.58 0.39 -23.03
N THR A 179 2.89 0.30 -22.85
CA THR A 179 3.87 0.32 -23.95
C THR A 179 4.81 -0.87 -23.88
N ASP A 180 5.49 -1.17 -24.98
CA ASP A 180 6.62 -2.09 -24.99
C ASP A 180 7.91 -1.41 -24.49
N ASP A 181 9.01 -2.17 -24.44
CA ASP A 181 10.35 -1.70 -24.06
C ASP A 181 10.92 -0.65 -25.05
N LYS A 182 10.29 -0.49 -26.21
CA LYS A 182 10.64 0.49 -27.26
C LYS A 182 9.66 1.67 -27.31
N GLY A 183 8.69 1.72 -26.41
CA GLY A 183 7.68 2.78 -26.34
C GLY A 183 6.50 2.64 -27.30
N ASN A 184 6.39 1.52 -28.03
CA ASN A 184 5.23 1.29 -28.90
C ASN A 184 4.00 0.93 -28.06
N PRO A 185 2.80 1.43 -28.40
CA PRO A 185 1.58 1.09 -27.68
C PRO A 185 1.22 -0.39 -27.86
N ILE A 186 0.70 -1.01 -26.79
CA ILE A 186 0.27 -2.41 -26.81
C ILE A 186 -1.25 -2.46 -26.72
N LYS A 187 -1.91 -2.90 -27.79
CA LYS A 187 -3.36 -3.13 -27.88
C LYS A 187 -3.78 -4.39 -27.12
N ASN A 188 -4.98 -4.39 -26.55
CA ASN A 188 -5.60 -5.51 -25.85
C ASN A 188 -4.79 -6.06 -24.65
N ALA A 189 -3.84 -5.28 -24.12
CA ALA A 189 -3.15 -5.64 -22.89
C ALA A 189 -4.16 -5.62 -21.73
N THR A 190 -4.21 -6.70 -20.96
CA THR A 190 -4.99 -6.77 -19.73
C THR A 190 -4.28 -5.98 -18.65
N VAL A 191 -4.98 -4.99 -18.09
CA VAL A 191 -4.51 -4.17 -16.97
C VAL A 191 -5.34 -4.55 -15.74
N SER A 192 -4.68 -4.91 -14.64
CA SER A 192 -5.35 -5.19 -13.37
C SER A 192 -4.84 -4.33 -12.22
N PHE A 193 -5.76 -3.88 -11.39
CA PHE A 193 -5.50 -3.18 -10.13
C PHE A 193 -5.96 -4.08 -8.99
N LYS A 194 -5.00 -4.58 -8.20
CA LYS A 194 -5.30 -5.42 -7.04
C LYS A 194 -4.97 -4.68 -5.74
N ASP A 195 -5.94 -4.59 -4.83
CA ASP A 195 -5.73 -3.99 -3.51
C ASP A 195 -5.20 -5.02 -2.48
N SER A 196 -4.85 -4.55 -1.28
CA SER A 196 -4.39 -5.42 -0.19
C SER A 196 -5.49 -6.34 0.39
N LYS A 197 -6.76 -6.04 0.12
CA LYS A 197 -7.93 -6.85 0.52
C LYS A 197 -8.24 -7.95 -0.49
N GLY A 198 -7.51 -8.00 -1.60
CA GLY A 198 -7.67 -8.99 -2.67
C GLY A 198 -8.74 -8.63 -3.70
N ASN A 199 -9.36 -7.45 -3.64
CA ASN A 199 -10.24 -6.98 -4.71
C ASN A 199 -9.41 -6.69 -5.95
N GLU A 200 -9.90 -7.13 -7.12
CA GLU A 200 -9.23 -6.93 -8.39
C GLU A 200 -10.17 -6.25 -9.40
N TYR A 201 -9.67 -5.20 -10.03
CA TYR A 201 -10.36 -4.45 -11.07
C TYR A 201 -9.58 -4.60 -12.37
N LYS A 202 -10.25 -4.95 -13.48
CA LYS A 202 -9.61 -5.22 -14.77
C LYS A 202 -10.16 -4.36 -15.88
N THR A 203 -9.30 -4.01 -16.83
CA THR A 203 -9.65 -3.38 -18.10
C THR A 203 -8.66 -3.84 -19.16
N THR A 204 -8.89 -3.47 -20.42
CA THR A 204 -8.00 -3.77 -21.54
C THR A 204 -7.67 -2.49 -22.31
N THR A 205 -6.47 -2.43 -22.87
CA THR A 205 -6.03 -1.27 -23.66
C THR A 205 -6.64 -1.25 -25.06
N ASP A 206 -6.85 -0.03 -25.58
CA ASP A 206 -7.26 0.27 -26.94
C ASP A 206 -6.10 0.18 -27.95
N GLU A 207 -6.33 0.56 -29.20
CA GLU A 207 -5.31 0.51 -30.27
C GLU A 207 -4.10 1.40 -30.02
N ASN A 208 -4.26 2.44 -29.19
CA ASN A 208 -3.21 3.37 -28.80
C ASN A 208 -2.53 2.97 -27.49
N GLY A 209 -2.82 1.77 -26.98
CA GLY A 209 -2.28 1.27 -25.71
C GLY A 209 -2.89 1.95 -24.49
N ASN A 210 -3.98 2.70 -24.64
CA ASN A 210 -4.62 3.41 -23.54
C ASN A 210 -5.78 2.59 -22.97
N ALA A 211 -5.95 2.60 -21.65
CA ALA A 211 -7.12 2.06 -20.98
C ALA A 211 -7.67 3.09 -19.99
N LYS A 212 -8.98 3.06 -19.75
CA LYS A 212 -9.61 3.82 -18.67
C LYS A 212 -10.27 2.85 -17.69
N ILE A 213 -10.16 3.16 -16.41
CA ILE A 213 -10.83 2.41 -15.34
C ILE A 213 -11.24 3.35 -14.22
N SER A 214 -12.37 3.06 -13.58
CA SER A 214 -12.82 3.76 -12.38
C SER A 214 -12.65 2.81 -11.20
N VAL A 215 -11.81 3.19 -10.23
CA VAL A 215 -11.52 2.42 -9.02
C VAL A 215 -11.54 3.35 -7.80
N PRO A 216 -11.81 2.84 -6.59
CA PRO A 216 -11.67 3.65 -5.38
C PRO A 216 -10.29 4.32 -5.26
N ALA A 217 -10.22 5.47 -4.60
CA ALA A 217 -8.94 6.02 -4.15
C ALA A 217 -8.26 5.01 -3.19
N GLY A 218 -6.94 4.87 -3.30
CA GLY A 218 -6.22 3.89 -2.50
C GLY A 218 -4.90 3.43 -3.13
N THR A 219 -4.28 2.42 -2.50
CA THR A 219 -3.03 1.82 -2.97
C THR A 219 -3.30 0.50 -3.66
N TYR A 220 -2.77 0.35 -4.87
CA TYR A 220 -2.99 -0.82 -5.72
C TYR A 220 -1.67 -1.37 -6.26
N MET A 221 -1.64 -2.67 -6.50
CA MET A 221 -0.69 -3.29 -7.42
C MET A 221 -1.29 -3.21 -8.83
N LEU A 222 -0.75 -2.33 -9.66
CA LEU A 222 -1.05 -2.24 -11.08
C LEU A 222 -0.22 -3.29 -11.82
N LYS A 223 -0.88 -4.28 -12.43
CA LYS A 223 -0.26 -5.29 -13.29
C LYS A 223 -0.72 -5.10 -14.73
N ALA A 224 0.19 -5.23 -15.69
CA ALA A 224 -0.13 -5.33 -17.11
C ALA A 224 0.39 -6.64 -17.68
N SER A 225 -0.43 -7.26 -18.53
CA SER A 225 -0.14 -8.52 -19.19
C SER A 225 -0.71 -8.48 -20.60
N SER A 226 0.04 -8.98 -21.58
CA SER A 226 -0.44 -9.11 -22.94
C SER A 226 0.19 -10.32 -23.59
N GLU A 227 -0.55 -10.99 -24.47
CA GLU A 227 0.02 -12.06 -25.30
C GLU A 227 1.20 -11.50 -26.09
N GLY A 228 2.36 -12.16 -26.02
CA GLY A 228 3.57 -11.64 -26.68
C GLY A 228 4.53 -10.88 -25.76
N TYR A 229 4.20 -10.73 -24.47
CA TYR A 229 4.94 -9.87 -23.54
C TYR A 229 5.15 -10.51 -22.17
N VAL A 230 6.27 -10.18 -21.54
CA VAL A 230 6.58 -10.47 -20.14
C VAL A 230 5.74 -9.54 -19.26
N PRO A 231 4.89 -10.06 -18.36
CA PRO A 231 4.08 -9.23 -17.48
C PRO A 231 4.94 -8.34 -16.58
N ASN A 232 4.43 -7.15 -16.26
CA ASN A 232 5.05 -6.23 -15.32
C ASN A 232 4.03 -5.75 -14.29
N ALA A 233 4.49 -5.44 -13.09
CA ALA A 233 3.66 -4.90 -12.03
C ALA A 233 4.37 -3.76 -11.28
N LYS A 234 3.59 -2.77 -10.84
CA LYS A 234 4.05 -1.60 -10.10
C LYS A 234 3.02 -1.22 -9.03
N VAL A 235 3.48 -0.84 -7.84
CA VAL A 235 2.60 -0.26 -6.82
C VAL A 235 2.27 1.18 -7.20
N VAL A 236 0.98 1.53 -7.18
CA VAL A 236 0.47 2.87 -7.49
C VAL A 236 -0.44 3.34 -6.36
N GLN A 237 -0.40 4.63 -6.07
CA GLN A 237 -1.34 5.28 -5.15
C GLN A 237 -2.24 6.19 -5.96
N LEU A 238 -3.55 5.96 -5.88
CA LEU A 238 -4.58 6.71 -6.57
C LEU A 238 -5.26 7.65 -5.58
N GLN A 239 -5.29 8.93 -5.94
CA GLN A 239 -5.96 9.98 -5.18
C GLN A 239 -7.25 10.39 -5.93
N PRO A 240 -8.25 10.94 -5.25
CA PRO A 240 -9.46 11.45 -5.89
C PRO A 240 -9.14 12.41 -7.05
N GLY A 241 -9.69 12.13 -8.23
CA GLY A 241 -9.49 12.93 -9.44
C GLY A 241 -9.13 12.09 -10.67
N ASP A 242 -8.59 12.74 -11.71
CA ASP A 242 -8.06 12.06 -12.89
C ASP A 242 -6.57 11.77 -12.70
N THR A 243 -6.18 10.51 -12.82
CA THR A 243 -4.77 10.07 -12.71
C THR A 243 -4.31 9.46 -14.03
N SER A 244 -3.09 9.81 -14.48
CA SER A 244 -2.44 9.17 -15.62
C SER A 244 -1.30 8.27 -15.16
N LEU A 245 -1.25 7.03 -15.64
CA LEU A 245 -0.26 6.03 -15.27
C LEU A 245 0.36 5.41 -16.50
N ASP A 246 1.68 5.20 -16.47
CA ASP A 246 2.41 4.50 -17.52
C ASP A 246 3.05 3.23 -16.97
N LEU A 247 2.96 2.15 -17.74
CA LEU A 247 3.64 0.89 -17.45
C LEU A 247 4.15 0.26 -18.75
N SER A 248 5.42 -0.12 -18.78
CA SER A 248 6.03 -0.82 -19.91
C SER A 248 6.15 -2.32 -19.60
N ILE A 249 5.81 -3.17 -20.58
CA ILE A 249 5.98 -4.63 -20.53
C ILE A 249 6.88 -5.07 -21.69
N ALA A 250 7.89 -5.91 -21.42
CA ALA A 250 8.91 -6.25 -22.40
C ALA A 250 8.44 -7.36 -23.35
N ARG A 251 8.77 -7.28 -24.64
CA ARG A 251 8.53 -8.38 -25.61
C ARG A 251 9.48 -9.56 -25.45
N SER A 252 10.45 -9.49 -24.54
CA SER A 252 11.41 -10.56 -24.32
C SER A 252 11.97 -10.51 -22.91
N GLY A 253 12.21 -11.70 -22.33
CA GLY A 253 12.95 -11.87 -21.09
C GLY A 253 14.33 -12.46 -21.37
N ILE A 254 15.38 -11.89 -20.78
CA ILE A 254 16.76 -12.37 -20.90
C ILE A 254 17.25 -12.83 -19.52
N PHE A 255 17.67 -14.09 -19.42
CA PHE A 255 18.29 -14.66 -18.24
C PHE A 255 19.71 -15.09 -18.56
N LYS A 256 20.63 -14.91 -17.61
CA LYS A 256 22.04 -15.28 -17.74
C LYS A 256 22.38 -16.38 -16.75
N VAL A 257 23.00 -17.46 -17.22
CA VAL A 257 23.38 -18.60 -16.41
C VAL A 257 24.88 -18.85 -16.58
N TYR A 258 25.63 -18.73 -15.49
CA TYR A 258 27.09 -18.91 -15.51
C TYR A 258 27.50 -20.33 -15.12
N PHE A 259 28.67 -20.76 -15.60
CA PHE A 259 29.24 -22.08 -15.36
C PHE A 259 30.66 -21.95 -14.83
N ASP A 260 31.12 -22.96 -14.09
CA ASP A 260 32.53 -23.05 -13.70
C ASP A 260 33.42 -23.37 -14.91
N PHE A 261 34.71 -23.08 -14.77
CA PHE A 261 35.74 -23.41 -15.77
C PHE A 261 35.65 -24.87 -16.21
N ASP A 262 35.67 -25.12 -17.52
CA ASP A 262 35.60 -26.47 -18.14
C ASP A 262 34.40 -27.34 -17.69
N LYS A 263 33.42 -26.78 -16.97
CA LYS A 263 32.25 -27.52 -16.50
C LYS A 263 30.98 -27.15 -17.25
N SER A 264 30.06 -28.10 -17.31
CA SER A 264 28.70 -27.93 -17.84
C SER A 264 27.61 -28.29 -16.83
N ASP A 265 27.96 -28.52 -15.57
CA ASP A 265 27.01 -28.80 -14.50
C ASP A 265 26.36 -27.50 -14.00
N ILE A 266 25.05 -27.56 -13.69
CA ILE A 266 24.30 -26.41 -13.16
C ILE A 266 24.77 -26.13 -11.73
N ARG A 267 25.29 -24.92 -11.50
CA ARG A 267 25.68 -24.42 -10.17
C ARG A 267 24.46 -24.09 -9.31
N SER A 268 24.65 -23.96 -8.00
CA SER A 268 23.55 -23.60 -7.08
C SER A 268 22.98 -22.20 -7.31
N ASP A 269 23.79 -21.24 -7.73
CA ASP A 269 23.34 -19.89 -8.09
C ASP A 269 22.57 -19.88 -9.43
N ALA A 270 23.05 -20.66 -10.39
CA ALA A 270 22.36 -20.93 -11.65
C ALA A 270 20.99 -21.59 -11.45
N ASP A 271 20.85 -22.54 -10.52
CA ASP A 271 19.58 -23.18 -10.17
C ASP A 271 18.52 -22.17 -9.71
N ALA A 272 18.90 -21.20 -8.88
CA ALA A 272 18.01 -20.13 -8.43
C ALA A 272 17.52 -19.25 -9.59
N THR A 273 18.44 -18.84 -10.49
CA THR A 273 18.07 -18.09 -11.70
C THR A 273 17.15 -18.89 -12.61
N LEU A 274 17.41 -20.18 -12.78
CA LEU A 274 16.61 -21.06 -13.62
C LEU A 274 15.21 -21.28 -13.03
N LYS A 275 15.04 -21.38 -11.71
CA LYS A 275 13.72 -21.46 -11.08
C LYS A 275 12.86 -20.22 -11.37
N ILE A 276 13.44 -19.03 -11.27
CA ILE A 276 12.75 -17.77 -11.62
C ILE A 276 12.35 -17.78 -13.10
N ALA A 277 13.26 -18.20 -13.99
CA ALA A 277 12.96 -18.34 -15.41
C ALA A 277 11.81 -19.33 -15.64
N CYS A 278 11.76 -20.43 -14.89
CA CYS A 278 10.71 -21.43 -15.01
C CYS A 278 9.33 -20.92 -14.57
N ASP A 279 9.25 -20.16 -13.47
CA ASP A 279 7.99 -19.56 -13.04
C ASP A 279 7.48 -18.56 -14.08
N LEU A 280 8.38 -17.75 -14.64
CA LEU A 280 8.02 -16.82 -15.72
C LEU A 280 7.57 -17.55 -16.98
N ILE A 281 8.28 -18.59 -17.41
CA ILE A 281 7.92 -19.38 -18.61
C ILE A 281 6.54 -20.02 -18.42
N LYS A 282 6.24 -20.54 -17.22
CA LYS A 282 4.91 -21.11 -16.91
C LYS A 282 3.82 -20.06 -16.92
N GLU A 283 4.09 -18.87 -16.37
CA GLU A 283 3.16 -17.75 -16.46
C GLU A 283 2.90 -17.37 -17.92
N VAL A 284 3.94 -17.28 -18.75
CA VAL A 284 3.81 -17.02 -20.19
C VAL A 284 3.03 -18.13 -20.91
N GLN A 285 3.32 -19.40 -20.62
CA GLN A 285 2.61 -20.56 -21.19
C GLN A 285 1.11 -20.55 -20.87
N SER A 286 0.73 -20.06 -19.68
CA SER A 286 -0.68 -19.91 -19.31
C SER A 286 -1.42 -18.85 -20.13
N GLN A 287 -0.68 -17.96 -20.79
CA GLN A 287 -1.23 -16.84 -21.57
C GLN A 287 -1.19 -17.09 -23.07
N THR A 288 -0.17 -17.78 -23.59
CA THR A 288 -0.02 -18.04 -25.02
C THR A 288 0.84 -19.26 -25.33
N ASN A 289 0.59 -19.86 -26.50
CA ASN A 289 1.43 -20.91 -27.08
C ASN A 289 2.33 -20.39 -28.22
N LYS A 290 2.37 -19.07 -28.46
CA LYS A 290 3.14 -18.43 -29.55
C LYS A 290 4.45 -17.80 -29.05
N PHE A 291 5.34 -18.62 -28.52
CA PHE A 291 6.65 -18.16 -28.09
C PHE A 291 7.70 -19.25 -28.30
N SER A 292 8.96 -18.87 -28.25
CA SER A 292 10.10 -19.77 -28.22
C SER A 292 11.15 -19.28 -27.25
N ILE A 293 11.84 -20.21 -26.64
CA ILE A 293 12.94 -19.98 -25.72
C ILE A 293 14.20 -20.37 -26.48
N ARG A 294 15.04 -19.36 -26.69
CA ARG A 294 16.36 -19.51 -27.29
C ARG A 294 17.38 -19.67 -26.16
N ILE A 295 18.13 -20.76 -26.19
CA ILE A 295 19.17 -21.07 -25.22
C ILE A 295 20.51 -20.98 -25.96
N GLU A 296 21.23 -19.91 -25.71
CA GLU A 296 22.46 -19.57 -26.44
C GLU A 296 23.67 -19.84 -25.58
N GLY A 297 24.53 -20.75 -26.04
CA GLY A 297 25.78 -21.05 -25.39
C GLY A 297 26.93 -20.20 -25.90
N HIS A 298 27.61 -19.55 -24.97
CA HIS A 298 28.80 -18.76 -25.22
C HIS A 298 29.97 -19.32 -24.44
N ALA A 299 31.13 -19.38 -25.07
CA ALA A 299 32.40 -19.71 -24.42
C ALA A 299 33.33 -18.50 -24.53
N ASP A 300 34.25 -18.39 -23.58
CA ASP A 300 35.32 -17.39 -23.70
C ASP A 300 36.40 -17.86 -24.67
N GLN A 301 37.39 -16.99 -24.92
CA GLN A 301 38.45 -17.23 -25.92
C GLN A 301 39.55 -18.22 -25.50
N ARG A 302 39.42 -18.91 -24.35
CA ARG A 302 40.43 -19.86 -23.87
C ARG A 302 40.15 -21.23 -24.47
N GLY A 303 41.15 -21.83 -25.10
CA GLY A 303 41.02 -23.11 -25.79
C GLY A 303 40.85 -22.94 -27.30
N SER A 304 40.66 -24.05 -28.01
CA SER A 304 40.44 -24.01 -29.46
C SER A 304 38.98 -23.69 -29.79
N ASP A 305 38.73 -23.04 -30.93
CA ASP A 305 37.38 -22.80 -31.45
C ASP A 305 36.47 -24.04 -31.36
N ALA A 306 37.01 -25.22 -31.72
CA ALA A 306 36.28 -26.48 -31.71
C ALA A 306 35.92 -26.94 -30.29
N TYR A 307 36.85 -26.77 -29.35
CA TYR A 307 36.63 -27.05 -27.93
C TYR A 307 35.58 -26.10 -27.34
N ASN A 308 35.71 -24.79 -27.59
CA ASN A 308 34.80 -23.75 -27.11
C ASN A 308 33.38 -23.91 -27.65
N LEU A 309 33.25 -24.29 -28.93
CA LEU A 309 31.96 -24.62 -29.53
C LEU A 309 31.33 -25.83 -28.82
N SER A 310 32.09 -26.91 -28.62
CA SER A 310 31.61 -28.12 -27.93
C SER A 310 31.22 -27.85 -26.48
N LEU A 311 32.00 -27.05 -25.74
CA LEU A 311 31.70 -26.69 -24.35
C LEU A 311 30.42 -25.85 -24.26
N SER A 312 30.25 -24.87 -25.15
CA SER A 312 29.04 -24.05 -25.20
C SER A 312 27.78 -24.86 -25.53
N ASP A 313 27.89 -25.87 -26.41
CA ASP A 313 26.81 -26.79 -26.74
C ASP A 313 26.41 -27.67 -25.54
N ARG A 314 27.40 -28.24 -24.82
CA ARG A 314 27.12 -29.03 -23.61
C ARG A 314 26.39 -28.21 -22.56
N ARG A 315 26.82 -26.97 -22.32
CA ARG A 315 26.16 -26.07 -21.36
C ARG A 315 24.74 -25.69 -21.78
N ALA A 316 24.51 -25.41 -23.06
CA ALA A 316 23.19 -25.12 -23.59
C ALA A 316 22.26 -26.32 -23.41
N LYS A 317 22.77 -27.54 -23.64
CA LYS A 317 22.06 -28.80 -23.38
C LYS A 317 21.76 -29.04 -21.90
N SER A 318 22.66 -28.69 -20.98
CA SER A 318 22.39 -28.77 -19.55
C SER A 318 21.21 -27.89 -19.13
N VAL A 319 21.16 -26.64 -19.61
CA VAL A 319 20.03 -25.74 -19.36
C VAL A 319 18.76 -26.26 -20.03
N TYR A 320 18.84 -26.73 -21.27
CA TYR A 320 17.71 -27.33 -21.99
C TYR A 320 17.09 -28.51 -21.21
N ASN A 321 17.93 -29.44 -20.75
CA ASN A 321 17.49 -30.59 -19.97
C ASN A 321 16.88 -30.18 -18.64
N TYR A 322 17.45 -29.16 -17.97
CA TYR A 322 16.89 -28.62 -16.72
C TYR A 322 15.47 -28.06 -16.93
N LEU A 323 15.24 -27.27 -17.98
CA LEU A 323 13.92 -26.70 -18.27
C LEU A 323 12.86 -27.77 -18.55
N ILE A 324 13.24 -28.87 -19.19
CA ILE A 324 12.33 -29.99 -19.45
C ILE A 324 12.08 -30.80 -18.18
N GLN A 325 13.14 -31.29 -17.55
CA GLN A 325 13.05 -32.30 -16.49
C GLN A 325 12.59 -31.69 -15.17
N THR A 326 13.11 -30.52 -14.81
CA THR A 326 12.79 -29.86 -13.53
C THR A 326 11.56 -28.97 -13.67
N CYS A 327 11.44 -28.25 -14.79
CA CYS A 327 10.40 -27.24 -14.94
C CYS A 327 9.18 -27.71 -15.74
N GLY A 328 9.26 -28.84 -16.44
CA GLY A 328 8.15 -29.39 -17.20
C GLY A 328 7.83 -28.60 -18.47
N ILE A 329 8.81 -27.89 -19.04
CA ILE A 329 8.60 -27.07 -20.25
C ILE A 329 8.62 -27.99 -21.48
N ASP A 330 7.59 -27.87 -22.33
CA ASP A 330 7.47 -28.64 -23.57
C ASP A 330 8.62 -28.32 -24.53
N MET A 331 9.26 -29.38 -25.05
CA MET A 331 10.38 -29.33 -25.99
C MET A 331 10.10 -28.45 -27.22
N LYS A 332 8.83 -28.35 -27.66
CA LYS A 332 8.47 -27.54 -28.84
C LYS A 332 8.79 -26.05 -28.69
N TYR A 333 8.90 -25.56 -27.45
CA TYR A 333 9.23 -24.16 -27.17
C TYR A 333 10.74 -23.92 -27.14
N LEU A 334 11.57 -24.96 -27.02
CA LEU A 334 13.00 -24.81 -26.73
C LEU A 334 13.86 -24.95 -27.98
N LYS A 335 14.80 -24.02 -28.19
CA LYS A 335 15.83 -24.10 -29.23
C LYS A 335 17.20 -23.78 -28.66
N THR A 336 18.17 -24.66 -28.84
CA THR A 336 19.55 -24.47 -28.40
C THR A 336 20.45 -24.00 -29.53
N PHE A 337 21.34 -23.07 -29.25
CA PHE A 337 22.36 -22.57 -30.16
C PHE A 337 23.70 -22.56 -29.44
N ALA A 338 24.77 -22.94 -30.13
CA ALA A 338 26.13 -22.94 -29.60
C ALA A 338 26.98 -22.00 -30.46
N PHE A 339 27.52 -20.95 -29.85
CA PHE A 339 28.32 -19.95 -30.54
C PHE A 339 29.81 -20.04 -30.21
N GLY A 340 30.19 -20.82 -29.19
CA GLY A 340 31.57 -20.88 -28.70
C GLY A 340 32.10 -19.47 -28.43
N GLU A 341 33.34 -19.22 -28.83
CA GLU A 341 33.99 -17.90 -28.71
C GLU A 341 33.69 -16.94 -29.87
N ARG A 342 32.90 -17.37 -30.87
CA ARG A 342 32.57 -16.54 -32.05
C ARG A 342 31.63 -15.38 -31.72
N GLN A 343 30.88 -15.52 -30.64
CA GLN A 343 30.08 -14.45 -30.03
C GLN A 343 30.28 -14.52 -28.51
N PRO A 344 31.39 -13.99 -27.96
CA PRO A 344 31.60 -14.00 -26.53
C PRO A 344 30.58 -13.07 -25.85
N GLU A 345 30.13 -13.44 -24.65
CA GLU A 345 29.20 -12.62 -23.86
C GLU A 345 29.83 -11.25 -23.52
N ASP A 346 31.13 -11.25 -23.21
CA ASP A 346 31.93 -10.04 -23.01
C ASP A 346 32.66 -9.66 -24.32
N LYS A 347 32.08 -8.71 -25.04
CA LYS A 347 32.65 -8.20 -26.30
C LYS A 347 33.88 -7.33 -26.08
N GLU A 348 34.08 -6.76 -24.89
CA GLU A 348 35.16 -5.79 -24.64
C GLU A 348 36.55 -6.45 -24.57
N CYS A 349 36.64 -7.74 -24.22
CA CYS A 349 37.91 -8.44 -24.04
C CYS A 349 38.29 -9.39 -25.23
N SER A 350 37.78 -9.10 -26.44
CA SER A 350 37.99 -9.85 -27.69
C SER A 350 39.17 -9.31 -28.53
N ILE A 351 40.41 -9.45 -28.03
CA ILE A 351 41.60 -8.98 -28.75
C ILE A 351 42.35 -10.16 -29.38
N LYS A 352 42.40 -10.21 -30.72
CA LYS A 352 42.94 -11.31 -31.57
C LYS A 352 44.46 -11.51 -31.58
N ASN A 353 45.24 -10.87 -30.71
CA ASN A 353 46.71 -11.04 -30.66
C ASN A 353 47.14 -11.58 -29.29
N LYS A 354 47.09 -12.91 -29.11
CA LYS A 354 47.68 -13.58 -27.94
C LYS A 354 48.63 -14.69 -28.37
N SER A 355 49.81 -14.70 -27.77
CA SER A 355 50.70 -15.86 -27.70
C SER A 355 50.59 -16.40 -26.28
N ILE A 356 50.17 -17.65 -26.11
CA ILE A 356 50.01 -18.31 -24.82
C ILE A 356 51.20 -19.26 -24.63
N TRP A 357 51.82 -19.26 -23.45
CA TRP A 357 52.76 -20.28 -23.02
C TRP A 357 52.36 -20.83 -21.65
N GLU A 358 52.55 -22.13 -21.44
CA GLU A 358 52.33 -22.82 -20.15
C GLU A 358 53.57 -22.68 -19.28
N ASN A 359 53.40 -22.32 -18.01
CA ASN A 359 54.46 -22.43 -17.01
C ASN A 359 54.59 -23.88 -16.56
N THR A 360 55.77 -24.48 -16.76
CA THR A 360 56.00 -25.92 -16.60
C THR A 360 56.14 -26.38 -15.15
N SER A 361 56.05 -25.48 -14.17
CA SER A 361 56.18 -25.82 -12.74
C SER A 361 54.87 -25.95 -11.98
N ASP A 362 53.77 -25.32 -12.42
CA ASP A 362 52.49 -25.32 -11.68
C ASP A 362 51.24 -25.46 -12.58
N ASN A 363 51.41 -25.64 -13.89
CA ASN A 363 50.32 -25.74 -14.87
C ASN A 363 49.39 -24.50 -14.88
N SER A 364 49.86 -23.35 -14.39
CA SER A 364 49.11 -22.08 -14.47
C SER A 364 49.43 -21.35 -15.79
N PRO A 365 48.42 -20.86 -16.52
CA PRO A 365 48.66 -20.07 -17.74
C PRO A 365 49.20 -18.68 -17.39
N ILE A 366 50.36 -18.32 -17.96
CA ILE A 366 50.91 -16.95 -17.91
C ILE A 366 50.61 -16.26 -19.24
N TYR A 367 49.89 -15.14 -19.20
CA TYR A 367 49.50 -14.41 -20.40
C TYR A 367 50.50 -13.29 -20.72
N TRP A 368 51.06 -13.34 -21.93
CA TRP A 368 51.84 -12.23 -22.50
C TRP A 368 50.94 -11.38 -23.39
N PHE A 369 51.18 -10.08 -23.35
CA PHE A 369 50.55 -9.16 -24.28
C PHE A 369 51.59 -8.13 -24.71
N ASN A 370 51.74 -7.93 -26.02
CA ASN A 370 52.65 -6.93 -26.58
C ASN A 370 51.84 -5.68 -26.95
N TRP A 371 51.89 -4.64 -26.12
CA TRP A 371 51.07 -3.42 -26.27
C TRP A 371 51.93 -2.28 -26.82
N ASN A 372 51.82 -2.01 -28.12
CA ASN A 372 52.60 -0.95 -28.78
C ASN A 372 51.84 0.38 -28.99
N ARG A 373 50.63 0.58 -28.42
CA ARG A 373 49.86 1.83 -28.57
C ARG A 373 49.13 2.27 -27.29
N ASP A 374 49.17 3.58 -27.02
CA ASP A 374 48.66 4.21 -25.80
C ASP A 374 47.11 4.15 -25.63
N GLN A 375 46.35 3.92 -26.71
CA GLN A 375 44.89 3.79 -26.66
C GLN A 375 44.40 2.51 -25.98
N ASP A 376 45.28 1.54 -25.74
CA ASP A 376 44.90 0.23 -25.23
C ASP A 376 45.00 0.16 -23.68
N LEU A 377 45.78 1.05 -23.03
CA LEU A 377 45.95 1.05 -21.56
C LEU A 377 44.67 1.35 -20.76
N SER A 378 43.76 2.19 -21.27
CA SER A 378 42.47 2.45 -20.61
C SER A 378 41.53 1.23 -20.67
N LYS A 379 41.55 0.48 -21.78
CA LYS A 379 40.84 -0.80 -21.92
C LYS A 379 41.47 -1.91 -21.07
N ALA A 380 42.77 -1.83 -20.79
CA ALA A 380 43.44 -2.77 -19.89
C ALA A 380 42.89 -2.66 -18.45
N SER A 381 42.60 -1.45 -17.97
CA SER A 381 42.05 -1.23 -16.63
C SER A 381 40.63 -1.79 -16.43
N SER A 382 39.82 -1.89 -17.50
CA SER A 382 38.50 -2.55 -17.43
C SER A 382 38.62 -4.08 -17.47
N CYS A 383 39.51 -4.66 -18.29
CA CYS A 383 39.78 -6.12 -18.30
C CYS A 383 40.55 -6.60 -17.04
N GLN A 384 41.28 -5.73 -16.32
CA GLN A 384 42.08 -6.10 -15.14
C GLN A 384 41.28 -6.30 -13.86
N LYS A 385 40.04 -5.79 -13.77
CA LYS A 385 39.27 -5.89 -12.52
C LYS A 385 39.05 -7.33 -12.03
N ASN A 386 39.17 -8.34 -12.89
CA ASN A 386 38.93 -9.74 -12.55
C ASN A 386 39.95 -10.75 -13.16
N ARG A 387 41.22 -10.39 -13.39
CA ARG A 387 42.23 -11.32 -13.97
C ARG A 387 43.60 -11.22 -13.28
N ARG A 388 44.30 -12.34 -13.11
CA ARG A 388 45.78 -12.36 -12.93
C ARG A 388 46.42 -11.89 -14.22
N ALA A 389 47.13 -10.75 -14.19
CA ALA A 389 47.86 -10.24 -15.35
C ALA A 389 49.20 -9.64 -14.92
N VAL A 390 50.29 -10.09 -15.57
CA VAL A 390 51.62 -9.47 -15.48
C VAL A 390 51.77 -8.53 -16.67
N VAL A 391 52.08 -7.26 -16.41
CA VAL A 391 52.26 -6.23 -17.46
C VAL A 391 53.74 -6.02 -17.68
N LEU A 392 54.23 -6.31 -18.89
CA LEU A 392 55.62 -6.08 -19.28
C LEU A 392 55.66 -5.15 -20.47
N THR A 393 56.27 -3.99 -20.27
CA THR A 393 56.49 -2.98 -21.29
C THR A 393 57.99 -2.70 -21.41
N ASN A 394 58.45 -2.48 -22.63
CA ASN A 394 59.80 -2.00 -22.92
C ASN A 394 59.94 -0.47 -22.75
N ARG A 395 58.86 0.22 -22.33
CA ARG A 395 58.83 1.66 -22.05
C ARG A 395 58.92 1.92 -20.55
N THR A 396 60.14 2.09 -20.05
CA THR A 396 60.47 2.33 -18.63
C THR A 396 59.85 3.60 -18.04
N ASP A 397 59.39 4.53 -18.87
CA ASP A 397 58.78 5.81 -18.48
C ASP A 397 57.31 5.69 -18.03
N GLN A 398 56.61 4.62 -18.41
CA GLN A 398 55.19 4.40 -18.10
C GLN A 398 54.94 3.62 -16.80
N ILE A 399 56.00 3.10 -16.16
CA ILE A 399 55.93 2.19 -15.00
C ILE A 399 55.54 2.93 -13.71
N LYS A 400 55.68 4.26 -13.63
CA LYS A 400 55.48 5.04 -12.39
C LYS A 400 54.01 5.27 -11.97
N LYS A 401 53.01 4.81 -12.73
CA LYS A 401 51.58 5.07 -12.45
C LYS A 401 50.80 3.92 -11.82
N ALA A 402 51.43 2.78 -11.61
CA ALA A 402 50.79 1.63 -10.95
C ALA A 402 51.67 1.15 -9.80
N SER A 403 51.09 1.09 -8.60
CA SER A 403 51.71 0.59 -7.38
C SER A 403 51.94 -0.92 -7.50
N PHE A 404 53.19 -1.37 -7.51
CA PHE A 404 53.57 -2.78 -7.56
C PHE A 404 54.58 -3.10 -6.46
N ASP A 405 54.27 -4.08 -5.62
CA ASP A 405 55.18 -4.66 -4.64
C ASP A 405 55.94 -5.85 -5.25
N TYR A 406 57.25 -5.88 -4.99
CA TYR A 406 58.27 -6.81 -5.43
C TYR A 406 58.82 -6.69 -6.86
N ASN A 407 60.16 -6.59 -6.90
CA ASN A 407 60.99 -6.30 -8.05
C ASN A 407 62.03 -7.43 -8.16
N PHE A 408 61.76 -8.44 -8.97
CA PHE A 408 62.81 -9.33 -9.47
C PHE A 408 63.25 -8.79 -10.83
N GLY A 409 64.56 -8.71 -11.08
CA GLY A 409 65.15 -7.94 -12.18
C GLY A 409 64.28 -7.85 -13.45
N ASN A 410 64.01 -6.61 -13.88
CA ASN A 410 63.23 -6.18 -15.05
C ASN A 410 61.76 -6.63 -15.16
N TYR A 411 61.18 -7.33 -14.18
CA TYR A 411 59.81 -7.86 -14.28
C TYR A 411 59.09 -7.84 -12.91
N CYS A 412 57.94 -7.15 -12.80
CA CYS A 412 57.09 -7.15 -11.59
C CYS A 412 55.83 -8.01 -11.80
N SER A 413 55.45 -8.84 -10.82
CA SER A 413 54.22 -9.66 -10.84
C SER A 413 53.23 -9.24 -9.76
N VAL A 414 51.92 -9.29 -10.06
CA VAL A 414 50.84 -9.17 -9.05
C VAL A 414 50.28 -10.55 -8.78
N ASP A 415 50.30 -10.97 -7.51
CA ASP A 415 49.62 -12.17 -7.05
C ASP A 415 48.35 -11.78 -6.30
N GLY A 416 47.21 -12.16 -6.86
CA GLY A 416 45.89 -11.98 -6.26
C GLY A 416 44.95 -13.04 -6.83
N GLU A 417 44.37 -13.86 -5.96
CA GLU A 417 43.31 -14.81 -6.32
C GLU A 417 42.04 -14.03 -6.70
N ILE A 418 41.55 -14.22 -7.93
CA ILE A 418 40.23 -13.73 -8.34
C ILE A 418 39.49 -14.86 -9.06
N GLN A 419 38.38 -15.32 -8.46
CA GLN A 419 37.41 -16.26 -9.04
C GLN A 419 36.43 -15.51 -9.95
N GLY A 420 36.28 -15.95 -11.20
CA GLY A 420 35.18 -15.50 -12.06
C GLY A 420 35.46 -15.69 -13.55
N ASP A 421 35.09 -16.85 -14.09
CA ASP A 421 35.17 -17.15 -15.52
C ASP A 421 33.86 -16.80 -16.22
N TYR A 422 33.86 -15.74 -17.04
CA TYR A 422 32.67 -15.23 -17.73
C TYR A 422 32.39 -15.97 -19.04
N SER A 423 32.08 -17.25 -18.93
CA SER A 423 31.46 -18.03 -20.01
C SER A 423 30.08 -18.53 -19.54
N GLY A 424 29.03 -18.16 -20.27
CA GLY A 424 27.66 -18.27 -19.80
C GLY A 424 26.66 -18.67 -20.89
N ILE A 425 25.48 -19.10 -20.45
CA ILE A 425 24.31 -19.32 -21.29
C ILE A 425 23.39 -18.11 -21.18
N ILE A 426 22.96 -17.59 -22.32
CA ILE A 426 21.89 -16.61 -22.40
C ILE A 426 20.60 -17.35 -22.75
N LEU A 427 19.60 -17.24 -21.90
CA LEU A 427 18.26 -17.73 -22.17
C LEU A 427 17.38 -16.54 -22.52
N THR A 428 16.91 -16.52 -23.76
CA THR A 428 16.04 -15.47 -24.28
C THR A 428 14.66 -16.06 -24.56
N ILE A 429 13.65 -15.52 -23.90
CA ILE A 429 12.25 -15.84 -24.22
C ILE A 429 11.82 -14.85 -25.30
N GLU A 430 11.57 -15.35 -26.51
CA GLU A 430 11.14 -14.57 -27.67
C GLU A 430 9.73 -14.98 -28.07
N PHE A 431 8.82 -14.02 -28.14
CA PHE A 431 7.49 -14.31 -28.66
C PHE A 431 7.50 -14.36 -30.19
N GLN A 432 6.75 -15.31 -30.74
CA GLN A 432 6.64 -15.50 -32.18
C GLN A 432 5.58 -14.55 -32.72
N GLN A 433 5.88 -13.86 -33.84
CA GLN A 433 4.94 -12.97 -34.53
C GLN A 433 3.88 -13.76 -35.30
#